data_AF-A0A960U4Z3-F1
#
_entry.id   AF-A0A960U4Z3-F1
#
_cell.length_a   1.000
_cell.length_b   1.000
_cell.length_c   1.000
_cell.angle_alpha   90.00
_cell.angle_beta   90.00
_cell.angle_gamma   90.00
#
_symmetry.space_group_name_H-M   'P 1'
#
loop_
_entity.id
_entity.type
_entity.pdbx_description
1 polymer ?
#
loop_
_entity_poly.entity_id
_entity_poly.type
_entity_poly.pdbx_seq_one_letter_code
_entity_poly.pdbx_strand_id
1 'polypeptide(L)' 'HAEIILDDKIRIFFDSLEGHCPAQPGNLTFSLNRAKKPDLPAFFQPEYSFIEKGYFSYRDKYLNRIWFYYRE' A
#
# COMPACT_ATOMS: atom_id res chain seq x y z
N HIS A 1 13.28 9.51 -1.22
CA HIS A 1 12.67 9.62 0.11
C HIS A 1 11.30 10.25 -0.05
N ALA A 2 10.23 9.55 0.34
CA ALA A 2 8.87 10.09 0.38
C ALA A 2 8.33 9.86 1.80
N GLU A 3 7.62 10.85 2.35
CA GLU A 3 7.02 10.74 3.68
C GLU A 3 5.53 11.10 3.64
N ILE A 4 4.75 10.41 4.46
CA ILE A 4 3.37 10.80 4.78
C ILE A 4 3.34 11.17 6.26
N ILE A 5 2.86 12.38 6.56
CA ILE A 5 2.65 12.86 7.92
C ILE A 5 1.14 12.77 8.20
N LEU A 6 0.76 11.92 9.15
CA LEU A 6 -0.63 11.81 9.61
C LEU A 6 -0.92 12.86 10.69
N ASP A 7 -2.20 13.14 10.94
CA ASP A 7 -2.66 14.20 11.84
C ASP A 7 -2.08 14.10 13.27
N ASP A 8 -1.81 12.88 13.75
CA ASP A 8 -1.17 12.61 15.05
C ASP A 8 0.36 12.70 15.03
N LYS A 9 0.94 13.35 14.01
CA LYS A 9 2.40 13.45 13.76
C LYS A 9 3.10 12.09 13.55
N ILE A 10 2.34 11.05 13.24
CA ILE A 10 2.91 9.78 12.80
C ILE A 10 3.54 10.01 11.42
N ARG A 11 4.83 9.73 11.30
CA ARG A 11 5.59 9.82 10.05
C ARG A 11 5.75 8.44 9.47
N ILE A 12 5.17 8.21 8.30
CA ILE A 12 5.40 7.00 7.50
C ILE A 12 6.49 7.33 6.49
N PHE A 13 7.65 6.70 6.63
CA PHE A 13 8.79 6.88 5.73
C PHE A 13 8.83 5.76 4.69
N PHE A 14 8.95 6.14 3.42
CA PHE A 14 9.22 5.24 2.31
C PHE A 14 10.68 5.43 1.90
N ASP A 15 11.52 4.45 2.21
CA ASP A 15 12.93 4.42 1.85
C ASP A 15 13.29 3.18 1.02
N SER A 16 14.43 3.23 0.33
CA SER A 16 14.92 2.07 -0.42
C SER A 16 15.55 1.02 0.50
N LEU A 17 15.64 -0.22 0.01
CA LEU A 17 16.31 -1.33 0.71
C LEU A 17 17.80 -1.05 0.96
N GLU A 18 18.39 -0.11 0.23
CA GLU A 18 19.82 0.22 0.23
C GLU A 18 20.11 1.61 0.83
N GLY A 19 19.11 2.24 1.48
CA GLY A 19 19.27 3.54 2.12
C GLY A 19 20.11 3.50 3.39
N HIS A 20 20.49 4.68 3.90
CA HIS A 20 21.23 4.84 5.16
C HIS A 20 20.49 4.22 6.37
N CYS A 21 19.16 4.14 6.30
CA CYS A 21 18.34 3.34 7.20
C CYS A 21 17.54 2.35 6.35
N PRO A 22 18.02 1.11 6.13
CA PRO A 22 17.35 0.15 5.27
C PRO A 22 15.95 -0.14 5.80
N ALA A 23 14.94 0.23 5.02
CA ALA A 23 13.54 -0.03 5.36
C ALA A 23 13.17 -1.43 4.85
N GLN A 24 12.61 -2.28 5.72
CA GLN A 24 12.04 -3.53 5.27
C GLN A 24 10.67 -3.28 4.63
N PRO A 25 10.30 -4.03 3.56
CA PRO A 25 8.99 -3.89 2.96
C PRO A 25 7.87 -4.18 3.96
N GLY A 26 6.90 -3.28 4.05
CA GLY A 26 5.78 -3.36 4.97
C GLY A 26 4.48 -3.87 4.33
N ASN A 27 3.44 -3.95 5.16
CA ASN A 27 2.06 -4.09 4.69
C ASN A 27 1.29 -2.80 4.99
N LEU A 28 0.64 -2.23 3.98
CA LEU A 28 -0.25 -1.08 4.11
C LEU A 28 -1.66 -1.53 3.78
N THR A 29 -2.64 -1.16 4.59
CA THR A 29 -4.02 -1.60 4.41
C THR A 29 -4.94 -0.39 4.34
N PHE A 30 -5.68 -0.28 3.24
CA PHE A 30 -6.60 0.82 2.97
C PHE A 30 -8.03 0.30 2.83
N SER A 31 -8.96 0.96 3.51
CA SER A 31 -10.39 0.79 3.26
C SER A 31 -10.84 1.68 2.11
N LEU A 32 -11.60 1.12 1.18
CA LEU A 32 -12.22 1.84 0.08
C LEU A 32 -13.71 2.07 0.37
N ASN A 33 -14.17 3.30 0.10
CA ASN A 33 -15.57 3.66 0.12
C ASN A 33 -16.13 3.56 -1.30
N ARG A 34 -17.18 2.76 -1.51
CA ARG A 34 -17.85 2.49 -2.80
C ARG A 34 -16.96 1.79 -3.85
N ALA A 35 -17.57 0.87 -4.60
CA ALA A 35 -16.96 -0.26 -5.33
C ALA A 35 -15.97 0.02 -6.48
N LYS A 36 -15.44 1.24 -6.64
CA LYS A 36 -14.47 1.51 -7.72
C LYS A 36 -13.06 1.16 -7.26
N LYS A 37 -12.41 0.24 -7.99
CA LYS A 37 -10.98 -0.03 -7.79
C LYS A 37 -10.18 1.27 -8.00
N PRO A 38 -9.18 1.54 -7.15
CA PRO A 38 -8.30 2.70 -7.33
C PRO A 38 -7.55 2.54 -8.66
N ASP A 39 -7.41 3.66 -9.38
CA ASP A 39 -6.50 3.73 -10.51
C ASP A 39 -5.08 3.86 -9.96
N LEU A 40 -4.30 2.79 -10.09
CA LEU A 40 -2.95 2.71 -9.52
C LEU A 40 -1.91 2.92 -10.62
N PRO A 41 -0.83 3.67 -10.32
CA PRO A 41 0.31 3.78 -11.23
C PRO A 41 0.85 2.41 -11.68
N ALA A 42 1.40 2.35 -12.89
CA ALA A 42 1.88 1.10 -13.50
C ALA A 42 2.96 0.33 -12.71
N PHE A 43 3.62 0.98 -11.76
CA PHE A 43 4.60 0.32 -10.88
C PHE A 43 3.95 -0.50 -9.75
N PHE A 44 2.62 -0.49 -9.62
CA PHE A 44 1.89 -1.40 -8.75
C PHE A 44 1.58 -2.70 -9.49
N GLN A 45 2.19 -3.80 -9.05
CA GLN A 45 1.97 -5.12 -9.62
C GLN A 45 0.88 -5.85 -8.82
N PRO A 46 -0.21 -6.34 -9.46
CA PRO A 46 -1.20 -7.16 -8.75
C PRO A 46 -0.56 -8.39 -8.10
N GLU A 47 -0.90 -8.69 -6.85
CA GLU A 47 -0.35 -9.83 -6.12
C GLU A 47 -1.42 -10.87 -5.79
N TYR A 48 -2.43 -10.49 -5.01
CA TYR A 48 -3.54 -11.39 -4.63
C TYR A 48 -4.90 -10.73 -4.86
N SER A 49 -5.91 -11.54 -5.17
CA SER A 49 -7.31 -11.09 -5.28
C SER A 49 -8.24 -12.12 -4.65
N PHE A 50 -8.94 -11.73 -3.60
CA PHE A 50 -9.96 -12.52 -2.91
C PHE A 50 -11.33 -11.89 -3.18
N ILE A 51 -11.86 -12.21 -4.36
CA ILE A 51 -13.08 -11.58 -4.92
C ILE A 51 -14.27 -11.74 -3.97
N GLU A 52 -14.49 -12.95 -3.46
CA GLU A 52 -15.61 -13.29 -2.55
C GLU A 52 -15.62 -12.45 -1.28
N LYS A 53 -14.44 -12.02 -0.84
CA LYS A 53 -14.24 -11.27 0.38
C LYS A 53 -14.08 -9.76 0.12
N GLY A 54 -13.97 -9.34 -1.15
CA GLY A 54 -13.77 -7.93 -1.50
C GLY A 54 -12.37 -7.38 -1.20
N TYR A 55 -11.35 -8.24 -1.05
CA TYR A 55 -9.96 -7.84 -0.80
C TYR A 55 -9.09 -8.07 -2.03
N PHE A 56 -8.16 -7.16 -2.29
CA PHE A 56 -7.13 -7.34 -3.31
C PHE A 56 -5.86 -6.61 -2.90
N SER A 57 -4.71 -7.09 -3.38
CA SER A 57 -3.41 -6.50 -3.06
C SER A 57 -2.54 -6.27 -4.27
N TYR A 58 -1.65 -5.31 -4.12
CA TYR A 58 -0.61 -4.97 -5.05
C TYR A 58 0.74 -4.91 -4.34
N ARG A 59 1.81 -5.09 -5.11
CA ARG A 59 3.18 -4.84 -4.71
C ARG A 59 3.69 -3.57 -5.38
N ASP A 60 4.25 -2.66 -4.61
CA ASP A 60 4.91 -1.47 -5.16
C ASP A 60 6.36 -1.74 -5.56
N LYS A 61 7.04 -0.73 -6.14
CA LYS A 61 8.46 -0.83 -6.53
C LYS A 61 9.45 -0.95 -5.35
N TYR A 62 8.99 -0.72 -4.13
CA TYR A 62 9.76 -0.90 -2.89
C TYR A 62 9.41 -2.23 -2.19
N LEU A 63 8.68 -3.11 -2.88
CA LEU A 63 8.22 -4.41 -2.41
C LEU A 63 7.18 -4.34 -1.28
N ASN A 64 6.63 -3.17 -0.96
CA ASN A 64 5.54 -3.06 0.01
C ASN A 64 4.31 -3.75 -0.54
N ARG A 65 3.60 -4.47 0.33
CA ARG A 65 2.29 -5.02 -0.02
C ARG A 65 1.21 -4.02 0.38
N ILE A 66 0.43 -3.59 -0.60
CA ILE A 66 -0.71 -2.70 -0.38
C ILE A 66 -2.00 -3.50 -0.52
N TRP A 67 -2.74 -3.62 0.57
CA TRP A 67 -4.07 -4.21 0.63
C TRP A 67 -5.14 -3.14 0.47
N PHE A 68 -6.12 -3.46 -0.36
CA PHE A 68 -7.37 -2.73 -0.47
C PHE A 68 -8.53 -3.65 -0.09
N TYR A 69 -9.49 -3.09 0.65
CA TYR A 69 -10.73 -3.78 0.97
C TYR A 69 -11.91 -2.82 0.95
N TYR A 70 -13.07 -3.32 0.58
CA TYR A 70 -14.30 -2.53 0.66
C TYR A 70 -14.86 -2.62 2.08
N ARG A 71 -15.14 -1.46 2.69
CA ARG A 71 -15.98 -1.42 3.89
C ARG A 71 -17.43 -1.58 3.47
N GLU A 72 -18.15 -2.45 4.17
CA GLU A 72 -19.61 -2.60 4.06
C GLU A 72 -20.34 -1.30 4.45
#